data_AF-X1FN62-F1
#
_entry.id   AF-X1FN62-F1
#
_cell.length_a   1.000
_cell.length_b   1.000
_cell.length_c   1.000
_cell.angle_alpha   90.00
_cell.angle_beta   90.00
_cell.angle_gamma   90.00
#
_symmetry.space_group_name_H-M   'P 1'
#
loop_
_entity.id
_entity.type
_entity.pdbx_description
1 polymer ?
#
loop_
_entity_poly.entity_id
_entity_poly.type
_entity_poly.pdbx_seq_one_letter_code
_entity_poly.pdbx_strand_id
1 'polypeptide(L)'
;MLSYIAKRLLYMIPTLLIISIISFTLIQLPPGDYLTSYIAQLRETDDVTQQTVIDSLKKRYGLDQPIYAQYLMWMKGVLQGDFGQSFEWNMPVSELIGHRVALTITVSLFSLIFTYIIAIPIGIYSATHQYSLADYFFTTGGFLGLATPNFLFALVLMFLFYKYFGLSIGGLFSPEFIEAPWSLAKIMDMMNHMWIP
;
A
#
# COMPACT_ATOMS: atom_id res chain seq x y z
N MET A 1 -16.82 -13.96 22.78
CA MET A 1 -15.85 -13.11 22.05
C MET A 1 -14.44 -13.73 22.02
N LEU A 2 -13.87 -14.17 23.14
CA LEU A 2 -12.53 -14.79 23.21
C LEU A 2 -12.35 -16.01 22.30
N SER A 3 -13.29 -16.97 22.30
CA SER A 3 -13.26 -18.13 21.38
C SER A 3 -13.31 -17.73 19.91
N TYR A 4 -14.03 -16.64 19.58
CA TYR A 4 -14.10 -16.12 18.21
C TYR A 4 -12.78 -15.48 17.77
N ILE A 5 -12.17 -14.66 18.65
CA ILE A 5 -10.85 -14.05 18.40
C ILE A 5 -9.80 -15.15 18.22
N ALA A 6 -9.79 -16.16 19.11
CA ALA A 6 -8.86 -17.28 19.02
C ALA A 6 -9.03 -18.06 17.70
N LYS A 7 -10.26 -18.37 17.27
CA LYS A 7 -10.52 -19.02 15.97
C LYS A 7 -10.00 -18.17 14.81
N ARG A 8 -10.21 -16.85 14.85
CA ARG A 8 -9.75 -15.94 13.79
C ARG A 8 -8.23 -15.85 13.72
N LEU A 9 -7.55 -15.78 14.87
CA LEU A 9 -6.09 -15.83 14.93
C LEU A 9 -5.55 -17.17 14.42
N LEU A 10 -6.23 -18.28 14.75
CA LEU A 10 -5.85 -19.60 14.26
C LEU A 10 -6.01 -19.71 12.74
N TYR A 11 -7.08 -19.16 12.16
CA TYR A 11 -7.28 -19.12 10.70
C TYR A 11 -6.29 -18.19 9.99
N MET A 12 -5.82 -17.15 10.67
CA MET A 12 -4.83 -16.24 10.10
C MET A 12 -3.51 -16.94 9.78
N ILE A 13 -3.08 -17.89 10.60
CA ILE A 13 -1.81 -18.62 10.43
C ILE A 13 -1.75 -19.36 9.07
N PRO A 14 -2.67 -20.29 8.73
CA PRO A 14 -2.64 -20.98 7.44
C PRO A 14 -2.87 -20.01 6.27
N THR A 15 -3.71 -18.98 6.44
CA THR A 15 -3.92 -17.98 5.38
C THR A 15 -2.64 -17.21 5.06
N LEU A 16 -1.93 -16.70 6.07
CA LEU A 16 -0.66 -16.00 5.88
C LEU A 16 0.40 -16.91 5.27
N LEU A 17 0.45 -18.17 5.71
CA LEU A 17 1.39 -19.16 5.17
C LEU A 17 1.11 -19.49 3.69
N ILE A 18 -0.15 -19.63 3.29
CA ILE A 18 -0.51 -19.83 1.89
C ILE A 18 -0.14 -18.59 1.06
N ILE A 19 -0.49 -17.40 1.53
CA ILE A 19 -0.17 -16.14 0.85
C ILE A 19 1.35 -15.97 0.72
N SER A 20 2.13 -16.30 1.74
CA SER A 20 3.59 -16.17 1.70
C SER A 20 4.23 -17.16 0.73
N ILE A 21 3.77 -18.41 0.67
CA ILE A 21 4.24 -19.40 -0.31
C ILE A 21 3.92 -18.92 -1.73
N ILE A 22 2.69 -18.47 -1.97
CA ILE A 22 2.26 -17.97 -3.29
C ILE A 22 3.10 -16.76 -3.68
N SER A 23 3.27 -15.78 -2.79
CA SER A 23 4.03 -14.56 -3.06
C SER A 23 5.50 -14.88 -3.37
N PHE A 24 6.12 -15.75 -2.57
CA PHE A 24 7.49 -16.19 -2.78
C PHE A 24 7.65 -16.91 -4.13
N THR A 25 6.71 -17.80 -4.47
CA THR A 25 6.72 -18.52 -5.75
C THR A 25 6.56 -17.56 -6.93
N LEU A 26 5.62 -16.61 -6.85
CA LEU A 26 5.38 -15.63 -7.90
C LEU A 26 6.62 -14.77 -8.20
N ILE A 27 7.37 -14.38 -7.16
CA ILE A 27 8.60 -13.59 -7.32
C ILE A 27 9.72 -14.44 -7.94
N GLN A 28 9.77 -15.74 -7.65
CA GLN A 28 10.81 -16.66 -8.12
C GLN A 28 10.50 -17.29 -9.50
N LEU A 29 9.29 -17.11 -10.03
CA LEU A 29 8.87 -17.69 -11.32
C LEU A 29 9.59 -17.07 -12.53
N PRO A 30 9.77 -15.74 -12.63
CA PRO A 30 10.52 -15.14 -13.72
C PRO A 30 12.01 -15.54 -13.70
N PRO A 31 12.65 -15.72 -14.87
CA PRO A 31 14.09 -15.90 -14.93
C PRO A 31 14.80 -14.59 -14.57
N GLY A 32 15.24 -14.50 -13.32
CA GLY A 32 15.95 -13.35 -12.75
C GLY A 32 15.07 -12.49 -11.83
N ASP A 33 15.69 -11.94 -10.79
CA ASP A 33 15.10 -11.01 -9.84
C ASP A 33 15.93 -9.72 -9.72
N TYR A 34 15.47 -8.75 -8.92
CA TYR A 34 16.20 -7.50 -8.70
C TYR A 34 17.64 -7.76 -8.24
N LEU A 35 17.84 -8.75 -7.37
CA LEU A 35 19.15 -9.11 -6.83
C LEU A 35 20.08 -9.67 -7.91
N THR A 36 19.55 -10.43 -8.86
CA THR A 36 20.27 -10.92 -10.04
C THR A 36 20.71 -9.78 -10.94
N SER A 37 19.82 -8.81 -11.20
CA SER A 37 20.16 -7.60 -11.97
C SER A 37 21.20 -6.73 -11.24
N TYR A 38 21.07 -6.58 -9.92
CA TYR A 38 22.02 -5.85 -9.09
C TYR A 38 23.40 -6.52 -9.09
N ILE A 39 23.46 -7.84 -8.92
CA ILE A 39 24.70 -8.63 -9.02
C ILE A 39 25.31 -8.52 -10.43
N ALA A 40 24.49 -8.51 -11.49
CA ALA A 40 24.97 -8.34 -12.86
C ALA A 40 25.61 -6.95 -13.06
N GLN A 41 24.99 -5.88 -12.57
CA GLN A 41 25.56 -4.52 -12.61
C GLN A 41 26.88 -4.43 -11.85
N LEU A 42 26.97 -5.08 -10.67
CA LEU A 42 28.22 -5.13 -9.91
C LEU A 42 29.33 -5.86 -10.71
N ARG A 43 28.99 -6.93 -11.43
CA ARG A 43 29.98 -7.66 -12.25
C ARG A 43 30.52 -6.87 -13.44
N GLU A 44 29.80 -5.87 -13.94
CA GLU A 44 30.28 -5.02 -15.03
C GLU A 44 31.37 -4.04 -14.58
N THR A 45 31.51 -3.82 -13.27
CA THR A 45 32.56 -2.98 -12.68
C THR A 45 33.62 -3.90 -12.05
N ASP A 46 34.68 -4.18 -12.81
CA ASP A 46 35.70 -5.22 -12.54
C ASP A 46 36.62 -4.87 -11.34
N ASP A 47 36.06 -4.86 -10.12
CA ASP A 47 36.75 -4.58 -8.87
C ASP A 47 36.61 -5.78 -7.90
N VAL A 48 37.74 -6.25 -7.35
CA VAL A 48 37.85 -7.35 -6.37
C VAL A 48 36.96 -7.13 -5.15
N THR A 49 36.73 -5.86 -4.80
CA THR A 49 35.86 -5.46 -3.68
C THR A 49 34.42 -5.91 -3.92
N GLN A 50 33.95 -5.97 -5.17
CA GLN A 50 32.58 -6.32 -5.51
C GLN A 50 32.30 -7.83 -5.50
N GLN A 51 33.31 -8.67 -5.80
CA GLN A 51 33.16 -10.12 -5.71
C GLN A 51 32.81 -10.57 -4.28
N THR A 52 33.44 -9.94 -3.28
CA THR A 52 33.15 -10.22 -1.86
C THR A 52 31.72 -9.80 -1.47
N VAL A 53 31.22 -8.70 -2.03
CA VAL A 53 29.84 -8.26 -1.86
C VAL A 53 28.86 -9.28 -2.46
N ILE A 54 29.12 -9.75 -3.68
CA ILE A 54 28.27 -10.74 -4.35
C ILE A 54 28.18 -12.05 -3.52
N ASP A 55 29.31 -12.55 -3.03
CA ASP A 55 29.33 -13.78 -2.22
C ASP A 55 28.61 -13.58 -0.88
N SER A 56 28.71 -12.39 -0.28
CA SER A 56 27.97 -12.05 0.93
C SER A 56 26.45 -12.03 0.70
N LEU A 57 26.00 -11.51 -0.45
CA LEU A 57 24.58 -11.46 -0.82
C LEU A 57 24.04 -12.86 -1.10
N LYS A 58 24.78 -13.68 -1.85
CA LYS A 58 24.42 -15.08 -2.08
C LYS A 58 24.21 -15.85 -0.78
N LYS A 59 25.13 -15.68 0.18
CA LYS A 59 25.02 -16.32 1.48
C LYS A 59 23.87 -15.77 2.32
N ARG A 60 23.66 -14.44 2.30
CA ARG A 60 22.59 -13.76 3.05
C ARG A 60 21.19 -14.17 2.57
N TYR A 61 20.99 -14.28 1.26
CA TYR A 61 19.69 -14.61 0.66
C TYR A 61 19.54 -16.09 0.28
N GLY A 62 20.61 -16.88 0.43
CA GLY A 62 20.58 -18.33 0.24
C GLY A 62 20.48 -18.70 -1.24
N LEU A 63 20.96 -17.85 -2.13
CA LEU A 63 20.81 -18.01 -3.59
C LEU A 63 21.45 -19.30 -4.11
N ASP A 64 22.43 -19.85 -3.40
CA ASP A 64 23.08 -21.13 -3.74
C ASP A 64 22.36 -22.35 -3.12
N GLN A 65 21.27 -22.16 -2.37
CA GLN A 65 20.49 -23.22 -1.75
C GLN A 65 19.22 -23.56 -2.54
N PRO A 66 18.65 -24.78 -2.37
CA PRO A 66 17.35 -25.11 -2.94
C PRO A 66 16.24 -24.13 -2.52
N ILE A 67 15.25 -23.93 -3.39
CA ILE A 67 14.15 -22.96 -3.23
C ILE A 67 13.43 -23.11 -1.88
N TYR A 68 13.20 -24.33 -1.40
CA TYR A 68 12.55 -24.56 -0.10
C TYR A 68 13.38 -24.03 1.07
N ALA A 69 14.71 -24.12 0.99
CA ALA A 69 15.61 -23.64 2.04
C ALA A 69 15.69 -22.11 2.04
N GLN A 70 15.68 -21.49 0.85
CA GLN A 70 15.55 -20.03 0.70
C GLN A 70 14.26 -19.52 1.36
N TYR A 71 13.12 -20.18 1.09
CA TYR A 71 11.84 -19.82 1.70
C TYR A 71 11.87 -19.92 3.22
N LEU A 72 12.42 -21.02 3.78
CA LEU A 72 12.52 -21.19 5.23
C LEU A 72 13.42 -20.14 5.89
N MET A 73 14.53 -19.79 5.24
CA MET A 73 15.44 -18.75 5.74
C MET A 73 14.79 -17.37 5.71
N TRP A 74 14.11 -17.03 4.61
CA TRP A 74 13.35 -15.79 4.49
C TRP A 74 12.24 -15.72 5.55
N MET A 75 11.44 -16.78 5.69
CA MET A 75 10.36 -16.85 6.67
C MET A 75 10.87 -16.70 8.11
N LYS A 76 12.02 -17.32 8.43
CA LYS A 76 12.66 -17.16 9.74
C LYS A 76 13.04 -15.71 10.02
N GLY A 77 13.56 -14.98 9.03
CA GLY A 77 13.83 -13.54 9.13
C GLY A 77 12.56 -12.75 9.41
N VAL A 78 11.50 -12.98 8.63
CA VAL A 78 10.20 -12.31 8.78
C VAL A 78 9.62 -12.52 10.19
N LEU A 79 9.69 -13.74 10.72
CA LEU A 79 9.23 -14.06 12.08
C LEU A 79 10.06 -13.37 13.18
N GLN A 80 11.29 -12.96 12.89
CA GLN A 80 12.15 -12.18 13.78
C GLN A 80 12.00 -10.66 13.57
N GLY A 81 11.13 -10.23 12.65
CA GLY A 81 10.95 -8.84 12.28
C GLY A 81 11.95 -8.31 11.24
N ASP A 82 12.82 -9.18 10.69
CA ASP A 82 13.71 -8.84 9.59
C ASP A 82 13.03 -9.15 8.25
N PHE A 83 12.43 -8.12 7.65
CA PHE A 83 11.83 -8.19 6.32
C PHE A 83 12.86 -8.03 5.19
N GLY A 84 14.14 -7.86 5.52
CA GLY A 84 15.21 -7.61 4.58
C GLY A 84 15.37 -6.14 4.20
N GLN A 85 16.15 -5.92 3.14
CA GLN A 85 16.42 -4.61 2.56
C GLN A 85 15.68 -4.47 1.23
N SER A 86 15.10 -3.30 1.00
CA SER A 86 14.65 -2.92 -0.33
C SER A 86 15.87 -2.52 -1.14
N PHE A 87 16.17 -3.29 -2.17
CA PHE A 87 17.30 -2.97 -3.04
C PHE A 87 17.03 -1.76 -3.94
N GLU A 88 15.76 -1.51 -4.29
CA GLU A 88 15.36 -0.35 -5.09
C GLU A 88 15.44 0.96 -4.32
N TRP A 89 15.03 0.95 -3.04
CA TRP A 89 15.02 2.14 -2.19
C TRP A 89 16.25 2.23 -1.26
N ASN A 90 17.14 1.24 -1.32
CA ASN A 90 18.33 1.10 -0.49
C ASN A 90 18.08 1.33 1.03
N MET A 91 16.99 0.78 1.55
CA MET A 91 16.56 0.96 2.94
C MET A 91 15.85 -0.28 3.50
N PRO A 92 15.71 -0.43 4.84
CA PRO A 92 14.98 -1.54 5.44
C PRO A 92 13.52 -1.60 4.97
N VAL A 93 13.05 -2.80 4.61
CA VAL A 93 11.66 -3.00 4.17
C VAL A 93 10.67 -2.64 5.28
N SER A 94 11.04 -2.87 6.54
CA SER A 94 10.23 -2.49 7.71
C SER A 94 9.95 -0.98 7.77
N GLU A 95 10.95 -0.14 7.48
CA GLU A 95 10.80 1.32 7.44
C GLU A 95 9.91 1.75 6.27
N LEU A 96 10.11 1.15 5.09
CA LEU A 96 9.31 1.42 3.90
C LEU A 96 7.83 1.08 4.11
N ILE A 97 7.55 -0.11 4.67
CA ILE A 97 6.19 -0.54 5.00
C ILE A 97 5.61 0.36 6.09
N GLY A 98 6.38 0.67 7.15
CA GLY A 98 5.92 1.49 8.26
C GLY A 98 5.41 2.85 7.81
N HIS A 99 6.15 3.54 6.94
CA HIS A 99 5.73 4.84 6.40
C HIS A 99 4.42 4.74 5.60
N ARG A 100 4.30 3.73 4.73
CA ARG A 100 3.12 3.52 3.89
C ARG A 100 1.89 3.09 4.69
N VAL A 101 2.07 2.24 5.70
CA VAL A 101 0.99 1.79 6.59
C VAL A 101 0.43 2.97 7.37
N ALA A 102 1.29 3.84 7.91
CA ALA A 102 0.85 5.03 8.63
C ALA A 102 -0.04 5.93 7.75
N LEU A 103 0.42 6.28 6.55
CA LEU A 103 -0.36 7.08 5.60
C LEU A 103 -1.66 6.38 5.18
N THR A 104 -1.63 5.07 4.92
CA THR A 104 -2.82 4.29 4.56
C THR A 104 -3.87 4.31 5.67
N ILE A 105 -3.43 4.13 6.93
CA ILE A 105 -4.33 4.21 8.10
C ILE A 105 -4.94 5.61 8.22
N THR A 106 -4.12 6.65 8.06
CA THR A 106 -4.59 8.03 8.11
C THR A 106 -5.66 8.27 7.04
N VAL A 107 -5.36 8.02 5.77
CA VAL A 107 -6.31 8.22 4.66
C VAL A 107 -7.58 7.39 4.86
N SER A 108 -7.44 6.13 5.28
CA SER A 108 -8.59 5.24 5.51
C SER A 108 -9.49 5.74 6.64
N LEU A 109 -8.90 6.22 7.74
CA LEU A 109 -9.66 6.73 8.89
C LEU A 109 -10.40 8.03 8.53
N PHE A 110 -9.73 8.96 7.84
CA PHE A 110 -10.36 10.18 7.35
C PHE A 110 -11.50 9.87 6.38
N SER A 111 -11.27 8.96 5.43
CA SER A 111 -12.27 8.51 4.46
C SER A 111 -13.48 7.89 5.16
N LEU A 112 -13.26 7.04 6.17
CA LEU A 112 -14.32 6.40 6.93
C LEU A 112 -15.17 7.44 7.70
N ILE A 113 -14.51 8.35 8.41
CA ILE A 113 -15.19 9.41 9.17
C ILE A 113 -16.01 10.29 8.23
N PHE A 114 -15.41 10.75 7.14
CA PHE A 114 -16.08 11.57 6.12
C PHE A 114 -17.28 10.84 5.51
N THR A 115 -17.10 9.57 5.15
CA THR A 115 -18.18 8.73 4.60
C THR A 115 -19.35 8.64 5.59
N TYR A 116 -19.10 8.42 6.87
CA TYR A 116 -20.17 8.33 7.86
C TYR A 116 -20.87 9.65 8.12
N ILE A 117 -20.12 10.77 8.16
CA ILE A 117 -20.70 12.12 8.32
C ILE A 117 -21.68 12.43 7.20
N ILE A 118 -21.45 11.95 5.98
CA ILE A 118 -22.31 12.23 4.82
C ILE A 118 -23.38 11.15 4.63
N ALA A 119 -22.99 9.87 4.63
CA ALA A 119 -23.88 8.77 4.28
C ALA A 119 -24.97 8.53 5.34
N ILE A 120 -24.66 8.72 6.63
CA ILE A 120 -25.64 8.48 7.69
C ILE A 120 -26.77 9.52 7.64
N PRO A 121 -26.53 10.84 7.60
CA PRO A 121 -27.60 11.82 7.48
C PRO A 121 -28.42 11.65 6.20
N ILE A 122 -27.77 11.42 5.06
CA ILE A 122 -28.46 11.18 3.78
C ILE A 122 -29.35 9.93 3.90
N GLY A 123 -28.82 8.83 4.45
CA GLY A 123 -29.57 7.59 4.64
C GLY A 123 -30.77 7.76 5.56
N ILE A 124 -30.61 8.45 6.70
CA ILE A 124 -31.72 8.74 7.63
C ILE A 124 -32.76 9.63 6.95
N TYR A 125 -32.33 10.65 6.21
CA TYR A 125 -33.23 11.59 5.53
C TYR A 125 -34.06 10.89 4.46
N SER A 126 -33.42 10.14 3.55
CA SER A 126 -34.11 9.36 2.52
C SER A 126 -35.06 8.32 3.12
N ALA A 127 -34.65 7.64 4.19
CA ALA A 127 -35.50 6.62 4.84
C ALA A 127 -36.76 7.19 5.51
N THR A 128 -36.68 8.43 6.04
CA THR A 128 -37.79 9.11 6.70
C THR A 128 -38.69 9.89 5.74
N HIS A 129 -38.18 10.29 4.57
CA HIS A 129 -38.90 11.08 3.56
C HIS A 129 -39.01 10.34 2.23
N GLN A 130 -39.58 9.13 2.31
CA GLN A 130 -39.71 8.23 1.17
C GLN A 130 -40.48 8.89 0.01
N TYR A 131 -40.03 8.63 -1.21
CA TYR A 131 -40.62 9.15 -2.45
C TYR A 131 -40.55 10.68 -2.63
N SER A 132 -39.78 11.37 -1.78
CA SER A 132 -39.50 12.79 -1.98
C SER A 132 -38.50 13.01 -3.13
N LEU A 133 -38.49 14.23 -3.70
CA LEU A 133 -37.51 14.58 -4.73
C LEU A 133 -36.06 14.42 -4.25
N ALA A 134 -35.81 14.73 -2.97
CA ALA A 134 -34.51 14.56 -2.35
C ALA A 134 -34.14 13.08 -2.18
N ASP A 135 -35.08 12.22 -1.80
CA ASP A 135 -34.88 10.77 -1.75
C ASP A 135 -34.49 10.22 -3.13
N TYR A 136 -35.26 10.56 -4.18
CA TYR A 136 -34.90 10.17 -5.55
C TYR A 136 -33.52 10.69 -5.97
N PHE A 137 -33.19 11.94 -5.67
CA PHE A 137 -31.89 12.53 -6.01
C PHE A 137 -30.72 11.76 -5.35
N PHE A 138 -30.77 11.54 -4.03
CA PHE A 138 -29.70 10.84 -3.32
C PHE A 138 -29.63 9.36 -3.69
N THR A 139 -30.77 8.70 -3.86
CA THR A 139 -30.85 7.29 -4.24
C THR A 139 -30.31 7.08 -5.66
N THR A 140 -30.74 7.88 -6.64
CA THR A 140 -30.20 7.82 -8.01
C THR A 140 -28.71 8.17 -8.05
N GLY A 141 -28.30 9.22 -7.34
CA GLY A 141 -26.88 9.60 -7.22
C GLY A 141 -26.02 8.47 -6.61
N GLY A 142 -26.51 7.83 -5.55
CA GLY A 142 -25.87 6.67 -4.93
C GLY A 142 -25.73 5.49 -5.89
N PHE A 143 -26.78 5.18 -6.65
CA PHE A 143 -26.72 4.13 -7.67
C PHE A 143 -25.72 4.43 -8.79
N LEU A 144 -25.65 5.68 -9.26
CA LEU A 144 -24.65 6.09 -10.23
C LEU A 144 -23.23 5.95 -9.68
N GLY A 145 -23.01 6.31 -8.42
CA GLY A 145 -21.74 6.10 -7.73
C GLY A 145 -21.35 4.62 -7.66
N LEU A 146 -22.29 3.75 -7.29
CA LEU A 146 -22.06 2.30 -7.21
C LEU A 146 -21.85 1.65 -8.58
N ALA A 147 -22.51 2.16 -9.62
CA ALA A 147 -22.39 1.64 -10.98
C ALA A 147 -21.11 2.10 -11.68
N THR A 148 -20.49 3.19 -11.23
CA THR A 148 -19.28 3.75 -11.84
C THR A 148 -18.04 3.01 -11.33
N PRO A 149 -17.14 2.54 -12.22
CA PRO A 149 -15.86 1.99 -11.78
C PRO A 149 -15.05 3.03 -10.98
N ASN A 150 -14.58 2.65 -9.78
CA ASN A 150 -13.87 3.55 -8.88
C ASN A 150 -12.67 4.26 -9.55
N PHE A 151 -11.89 3.53 -10.36
CA PHE A 151 -10.74 4.12 -11.05
C PHE A 151 -11.17 5.20 -12.06
N LEU A 152 -12.26 4.99 -12.79
CA LEU A 152 -12.76 5.94 -13.77
C LEU A 152 -13.31 7.18 -13.08
N PHE A 153 -14.04 6.98 -11.98
CA PHE A 153 -14.56 8.07 -11.16
C PHE A 153 -13.41 8.93 -10.62
N ALA A 154 -12.36 8.31 -10.07
CA ALA A 154 -11.16 9.00 -9.60
C ALA A 154 -10.49 9.81 -10.73
N LEU A 155 -10.32 9.23 -11.93
CA LEU A 155 -9.74 9.95 -13.08
C LEU A 155 -10.58 11.16 -13.53
N VAL A 156 -11.91 11.03 -13.53
CA VAL A 156 -12.80 12.14 -13.89
C VAL A 156 -12.71 13.25 -12.85
N LEU A 157 -12.76 12.91 -11.56
CA LEU A 157 -12.58 13.89 -10.49
C LEU A 157 -11.21 14.57 -10.61
N MET A 158 -10.16 13.78 -10.81
CA MET A 158 -8.81 14.29 -11.02
C MET A 158 -8.75 15.34 -12.14
N PHE A 159 -9.33 15.03 -13.29
CA PHE A 159 -9.38 15.97 -14.42
C PHE A 159 -10.16 17.25 -14.10
N LEU A 160 -11.34 17.12 -13.47
CA LEU A 160 -12.19 18.27 -13.14
C LEU A 160 -11.52 19.19 -12.10
N PHE A 161 -10.94 18.62 -11.06
CA PHE A 161 -10.26 19.38 -10.01
C PHE A 161 -9.00 20.09 -10.54
N TYR A 162 -8.22 19.41 -11.38
CA TYR A 162 -7.07 20.03 -12.02
C TYR A 162 -7.49 21.19 -12.92
N LYS A 163 -8.49 20.98 -13.79
CA LYS A 163 -8.94 21.96 -14.78
C LYS A 163 -9.58 23.21 -14.17
N TYR A 164 -10.43 23.04 -13.16
CA TYR A 164 -11.23 24.14 -12.60
C TYR A 164 -10.62 24.76 -11.33
N PHE A 165 -9.85 24.00 -10.55
CA PHE A 165 -9.30 24.45 -9.28
C PHE A 165 -7.77 24.52 -9.26
N GLY A 166 -7.09 24.04 -10.31
CA GLY A 166 -5.62 24.07 -10.40
C GLY A 166 -4.91 23.18 -9.38
N LEU A 167 -5.62 22.22 -8.77
CA LEU A 167 -5.08 21.36 -7.72
C LEU A 167 -4.26 20.21 -8.34
N SER A 168 -3.09 19.92 -7.78
CA SER A 168 -2.30 18.73 -8.15
C SER A 168 -2.84 17.52 -7.41
N ILE A 169 -3.29 16.51 -8.14
CA ILE A 169 -4.10 15.42 -7.59
C ILE A 169 -3.35 14.08 -7.61
N GLY A 170 -2.02 14.13 -7.78
CA GLY A 170 -1.17 12.95 -7.87
C GLY A 170 -0.64 12.43 -6.53
N GLY A 171 -0.98 13.05 -5.39
CA GLY A 171 -0.43 12.67 -4.10
C GLY A 171 -0.99 13.45 -2.92
N LEU A 172 -0.65 13.00 -1.72
CA LEU A 172 -1.07 13.59 -0.45
C LEU A 172 -0.30 14.87 -0.07
N PHE A 173 0.71 15.25 -0.85
CA PHE A 173 1.59 16.37 -0.52
C PHE A 173 1.88 17.20 -1.76
N SER A 174 1.98 18.52 -1.57
CA SER A 174 2.58 19.42 -2.56
C SER A 174 4.05 19.05 -2.82
N PRO A 175 4.62 19.34 -4.00
CA PRO A 175 5.99 18.97 -4.36
C PRO A 175 7.05 19.36 -3.31
N GLU A 176 6.87 20.51 -2.66
CA GLU A 176 7.74 21.05 -1.62
C GLU A 176 7.76 20.19 -0.34
N PHE A 177 6.66 19.49 -0.05
CA PHE A 177 6.48 18.70 1.17
C PHE A 177 6.76 17.21 1.00
N ILE A 178 6.99 16.70 -0.21
CA ILE A 178 7.21 15.26 -0.46
C ILE A 178 8.37 14.73 0.39
N GLU A 179 9.56 15.35 0.27
CA GLU A 179 10.77 14.94 1.01
C GLU A 179 11.02 15.77 2.28
N ALA A 180 10.17 16.77 2.56
CA ALA A 180 10.31 17.58 3.75
C ALA A 180 10.11 16.77 5.04
N PRO A 181 10.83 17.08 6.14
CA PRO A 181 10.58 16.47 7.44
C PRO A 181 9.16 16.80 7.92
N TRP A 182 8.62 15.94 8.79
CA TRP A 182 7.31 16.15 9.38
C TRP A 182 7.24 17.48 10.15
N SER A 183 6.30 18.32 9.76
CA SER A 183 6.04 19.63 10.34
C SER A 183 4.53 19.91 10.35
N LEU A 184 4.08 20.87 11.15
CA LEU A 184 2.68 21.31 11.13
C LEU A 184 2.24 21.80 9.75
N ALA A 185 3.15 22.44 9.01
CA ALA A 185 2.89 22.87 7.64
C ALA A 185 2.64 21.68 6.71
N LYS A 186 3.46 20.62 6.79
CA LYS A 186 3.29 19.38 6.03
C LYS A 186 1.99 18.64 6.40
N ILE A 187 1.59 18.65 7.67
CA ILE A 187 0.31 18.06 8.11
C ILE A 187 -0.88 18.85 7.54
N MET A 188 -0.83 20.18 7.58
CA MET A 188 -1.89 21.02 7.03
C MET A 188 -2.00 20.87 5.52
N ASP A 189 -0.86 20.83 4.83
CA ASP A 189 -0.79 20.53 3.40
C ASP A 189 -1.44 19.16 3.11
N MET A 190 -1.10 18.12 3.87
CA MET A 190 -1.72 16.80 3.73
C MET A 190 -3.24 16.84 3.92
N MET A 191 -3.73 17.56 4.93
CA MET A 191 -5.17 17.74 5.15
C MET A 191 -5.87 18.42 3.98
N ASN A 192 -5.22 19.38 3.34
CA ASN A 192 -5.72 20.06 2.16
C ASN A 192 -5.67 19.20 0.89
N HIS A 193 -5.01 18.04 0.91
CA HIS A 193 -4.99 17.10 -0.22
C HIS A 193 -5.86 15.86 0.05
N MET A 194 -6.20 15.55 1.30
CA MET A 194 -6.98 14.35 1.67
C MET A 194 -8.42 14.29 1.14
N TRP A 195 -9.00 15.41 0.70
CA TRP A 195 -10.36 15.46 0.16
C TRP A 195 -10.44 15.12 -1.33
N ILE A 196 -9.29 15.02 -2.02
CA ILE A 196 -9.23 14.61 -3.41
C ILE A 196 -8.53 13.25 -3.49
N PRO A 197 -9.20 12.21 -4.03
CA PRO A 197 -8.65 10.87 -4.12
C PRO A 197 -7.52 10.74 -5.14
#